data_AF-A0AAE8MQX1-F1
#
_entry.id   AF-A0AAE8MQX1-F1
#
_cell.length_a   1.000
_cell.length_b   1.000
_cell.length_c   1.000
_cell.angle_alpha   90.00
_cell.angle_beta   90.00
_cell.angle_gamma   90.00
#
_symmetry.space_group_name_H-M   'P 1'
#
loop_
_entity.id
_entity.type
_entity.pdbx_description
1 polymer ?
#
loop_
_entity_poly.entity_id
_entity_poly.type
_entity_poly.pdbx_seq_one_letter_code
_entity_poly.pdbx_strand_id
1 'polypeptide(L)'
;MADKPFSDRVKNLGYVPTPTVEGEWTVDKVLSAGSDGPELTAGTESPVPFFHLLERLKTTKREGWRRFGVERGESIADHMFRMSIITLLTPPSLAARLDLPRCTKMCLIHDMAESLVGDITPVDGVPKAEKSRRETETVSFISESLLGNVYGGVPGKELQEIWQEYEDGETLEARYVHDVDKMELLLQMFEYEKRSRGEANLSEFVYVSTKIELPEVKAWAAELLAERARFWKGQGGEVRGVKGSVAVGPKAQQDEYYSRKK
;
A
#
# COMPACT_ATOMS: atom_id res chain seq x y z
N MET A 1 24.99 -35.61 -16.95
CA MET A 1 23.57 -35.37 -17.32
C MET A 1 23.42 -33.87 -17.44
N ALA A 2 22.97 -33.34 -18.57
CA ALA A 2 22.67 -31.91 -18.66
C ALA A 2 21.35 -31.67 -17.92
N ASP A 3 21.35 -30.76 -16.94
CA ASP A 3 20.15 -30.41 -16.18
C ASP A 3 19.07 -29.90 -17.14
N LYS A 4 17.86 -30.45 -17.04
CA LYS A 4 16.71 -29.93 -17.78
C LYS A 4 16.43 -28.49 -17.34
N PRO A 5 16.15 -27.56 -18.26
CA PRO A 5 15.78 -26.20 -17.89
C PRO A 5 14.50 -26.22 -17.04
N PHE A 6 14.46 -25.37 -16.01
CA PHE A 6 13.27 -25.19 -15.18
C PHE A 6 12.06 -24.76 -16.03
N SER A 7 10.87 -25.23 -15.67
CA SER A 7 9.63 -24.84 -16.34
C SER A 7 9.32 -23.36 -16.12
N ASP A 8 8.51 -22.76 -17.00
CA ASP A 8 8.10 -21.36 -16.85
C ASP A 8 7.29 -21.12 -15.57
N ARG A 9 6.61 -22.15 -15.05
CA ARG A 9 5.96 -22.10 -13.73
C ARG A 9 7.00 -21.87 -12.62
N VAL A 10 8.11 -22.61 -12.65
CA VAL A 10 9.20 -22.46 -11.66
C VAL A 10 9.88 -21.09 -11.79
N LYS A 11 10.05 -20.58 -13.02
CA LYS A 11 10.67 -19.27 -13.25
C LYS A 11 9.86 -18.10 -12.71
N ASN A 12 8.55 -18.26 -12.51
CA ASN A 12 7.62 -17.19 -12.15
C ASN A 12 6.88 -17.44 -10.82
N LEU A 13 7.43 -18.26 -9.91
CA LEU A 13 6.79 -18.55 -8.61
C LEU A 13 6.55 -17.31 -7.73
N GLY A 14 7.34 -16.25 -7.92
CA GLY A 14 7.15 -14.98 -7.19
C GLY A 14 6.04 -14.08 -7.75
N TYR A 15 5.38 -14.49 -8.84
CA TYR A 15 4.24 -13.79 -9.42
C TYR A 15 2.97 -14.59 -9.13
N VAL A 16 2.08 -13.99 -8.34
CA VAL A 16 0.75 -14.52 -8.06
C VAL A 16 -0.25 -13.55 -8.66
N PRO A 17 -1.00 -13.95 -9.71
CA PRO A 17 -2.05 -13.10 -10.26
C PRO A 17 -3.10 -12.82 -9.18
N THR A 18 -3.55 -11.57 -9.07
CA THR A 18 -4.71 -11.24 -8.24
C THR A 18 -5.94 -11.96 -8.82
N PRO A 19 -6.65 -12.78 -8.03
CA PRO A 19 -7.83 -13.48 -8.53
C PRO A 19 -8.90 -12.50 -9.02
N THR A 20 -9.46 -12.77 -10.19
CA THR A 20 -10.64 -12.03 -10.68
C THR A 20 -11.89 -12.78 -10.26
N VAL A 21 -12.89 -12.04 -9.76
CA VAL A 21 -14.15 -12.60 -9.28
C VAL A 21 -15.28 -12.16 -10.19
N GLU A 22 -16.09 -13.12 -10.66
CA GLU A 22 -17.33 -12.83 -11.39
C GLU A 22 -18.48 -12.46 -10.44
N GLY A 23 -19.20 -11.39 -10.79
CA GLY A 23 -20.34 -10.89 -10.01
C GLY A 23 -19.93 -10.14 -8.75
N GLU A 24 -20.73 -10.27 -7.69
CA GLU A 24 -20.45 -9.63 -6.40
C GLU A 24 -19.16 -10.18 -5.78
N TRP A 25 -18.29 -9.28 -5.34
CA TRP A 25 -17.03 -9.61 -4.66
C TRP A 25 -17.32 -10.05 -3.23
N THR A 26 -16.74 -11.19 -2.83
CA THR A 26 -16.74 -11.68 -1.44
C THR A 26 -15.40 -12.35 -1.14
N VAL A 27 -15.03 -12.42 0.14
CA VAL A 27 -13.81 -13.11 0.60
C VAL A 27 -13.79 -14.56 0.09
N ASP A 28 -14.88 -15.31 0.26
CA ASP A 28 -14.96 -16.72 -0.13
C ASP A 28 -14.71 -16.94 -1.63
N LYS A 29 -15.21 -16.04 -2.49
CA LYS A 29 -14.99 -16.15 -3.93
C LYS A 29 -13.54 -15.85 -4.30
N VAL A 30 -12.91 -14.86 -3.67
CA VAL A 30 -11.47 -14.56 -3.90
C VAL A 30 -10.60 -15.73 -3.46
N LEU A 31 -10.91 -16.34 -2.32
CA LEU A 31 -10.19 -17.51 -1.81
C LEU A 31 -10.37 -18.71 -2.74
N SER A 32 -11.60 -18.95 -3.21
CA SER A 32 -11.91 -20.07 -4.12
C SER A 32 -11.28 -19.90 -5.51
N ALA A 33 -11.07 -18.67 -5.96
CA ALA A 33 -10.47 -18.37 -7.26
C ALA A 33 -8.94 -18.53 -7.28
N GLY A 34 -8.26 -18.51 -6.12
CA GLY A 34 -6.81 -18.72 -6.02
C GLY A 34 -6.47 -20.18 -5.74
N SER A 35 -5.98 -20.93 -6.75
CA SER A 35 -5.93 -22.40 -6.67
C SER A 35 -4.63 -23.04 -6.17
N ASP A 36 -3.55 -22.28 -5.97
CA ASP A 36 -2.21 -22.89 -5.91
C ASP A 36 -1.48 -22.67 -4.56
N GLY A 37 -2.08 -21.97 -3.61
CA GLY A 37 -1.49 -21.68 -2.29
C GLY A 37 -1.92 -22.66 -1.18
N PRO A 38 -1.28 -22.61 0.00
CA PRO A 38 -1.75 -23.33 1.19
C PRO A 38 -3.18 -22.94 1.55
N GLU A 39 -3.94 -23.91 2.07
CA GLU A 39 -5.31 -23.67 2.55
C GLU A 39 -5.33 -22.74 3.76
N LEU A 40 -6.23 -21.76 3.76
CA LEU A 40 -6.43 -20.82 4.87
C LEU A 40 -7.51 -21.34 5.82
N THR A 41 -7.20 -22.39 6.58
CA THR A 41 -8.16 -22.99 7.52
C THR A 41 -8.59 -21.98 8.59
N ALA A 42 -9.88 -21.65 8.64
CA ALA A 42 -10.45 -20.73 9.63
C ALA A 42 -10.67 -21.40 11.00
N GLY A 43 -10.73 -20.59 12.06
CA GLY A 43 -11.10 -21.02 13.41
C GLY A 43 -10.03 -21.85 14.13
N THR A 44 -8.80 -21.90 13.62
CA THR A 44 -7.70 -22.60 14.28
C THR A 44 -7.14 -21.79 15.45
N GLU A 45 -6.56 -22.45 16.46
CA GLU A 45 -5.78 -21.77 17.51
C GLU A 45 -4.35 -21.40 17.04
N SER A 46 -3.96 -21.86 15.85
CA SER A 46 -2.66 -21.59 15.24
C SER A 46 -2.70 -20.33 14.36
N PRO A 47 -1.69 -19.44 14.42
CA PRO A 47 -1.61 -18.30 13.50
C PRO A 47 -1.11 -18.66 12.10
N VAL A 48 -0.78 -19.92 11.82
CA VAL A 48 -0.18 -20.36 10.55
C VAL A 48 -1.04 -20.03 9.31
N PRO A 49 -2.38 -20.22 9.32
CA PRO A 49 -3.22 -19.78 8.20
C PRO A 49 -3.07 -18.28 7.89
N PHE A 50 -3.01 -17.43 8.91
CA PHE A 50 -2.74 -16.01 8.73
C PHE A 50 -1.36 -15.74 8.10
N PHE A 51 -0.32 -16.48 8.49
CA PHE A 51 1.01 -16.34 7.88
C PHE A 51 1.02 -16.70 6.39
N HIS A 52 0.21 -17.69 5.98
CA HIS A 52 0.04 -18.02 4.56
C HIS A 52 -0.65 -16.88 3.81
N LEU A 53 -1.67 -16.25 4.40
CA LEU A 53 -2.32 -15.09 3.78
C LEU A 53 -1.36 -13.92 3.55
N LEU A 54 -0.46 -13.64 4.50
CA LEU A 54 0.51 -12.54 4.41
C LEU A 54 1.46 -12.65 3.20
N GLU A 55 1.66 -13.84 2.65
CA GLU A 55 2.48 -14.01 1.44
C GLU A 55 1.90 -13.26 0.23
N ARG A 56 0.57 -13.09 0.18
CA ARG A 56 -0.10 -12.33 -0.88
C ARG A 56 0.35 -10.87 -0.94
N LEU A 57 0.75 -10.27 0.18
CA LEU A 57 1.28 -8.91 0.22
C LEU A 57 2.68 -8.79 -0.40
N LYS A 58 3.44 -9.90 -0.45
CA LYS A 58 4.77 -9.95 -1.09
C LYS A 58 4.67 -10.11 -2.60
N THR A 59 3.64 -10.84 -3.05
CA THR A 59 3.44 -11.20 -4.45
C THR A 59 2.55 -10.19 -5.19
N THR A 60 1.65 -9.50 -4.49
CA THR A 60 0.87 -8.38 -5.03
C THR A 60 1.75 -7.15 -5.18
N LYS A 61 1.81 -6.61 -6.40
CA LYS A 61 2.62 -5.44 -6.75
C LYS A 61 1.77 -4.19 -6.75
N ARG A 62 2.36 -3.07 -6.36
CA ARG A 62 1.68 -1.77 -6.35
C ARG A 62 1.29 -1.35 -7.78
N GLU A 63 -0.02 -1.33 -8.05
CA GLU A 63 -0.64 -1.14 -9.37
C GLU A 63 -0.38 0.24 -9.95
N GLY A 64 -0.24 1.25 -9.08
CA GLY A 64 0.10 2.61 -9.46
C GLY A 64 1.31 2.67 -10.40
N TRP A 65 2.33 1.84 -10.18
CA TRP A 65 3.53 1.80 -11.02
C TRP A 65 3.34 1.08 -12.35
N ARG A 66 2.51 0.04 -12.40
CA ARG A 66 2.27 -0.76 -13.61
C ARG A 66 1.63 0.06 -14.73
N ARG A 67 0.81 1.05 -14.37
CA ARG A 67 0.24 2.05 -15.29
C ARG A 67 1.28 2.87 -16.05
N PHE A 68 2.51 2.94 -15.53
CA PHE A 68 3.64 3.63 -16.14
C PHE A 68 4.67 2.65 -16.76
N GLY A 69 4.26 1.40 -17.02
CA GLY A 69 5.11 0.37 -17.64
C GLY A 69 6.13 -0.26 -16.68
N VAL A 70 6.01 -0.04 -15.38
CA VAL A 70 6.90 -0.64 -14.37
C VAL A 70 6.38 -2.04 -14.03
N GLU A 71 6.79 -3.05 -14.79
CA GLU A 71 6.34 -4.44 -14.61
C GLU A 71 6.88 -5.07 -13.32
N ARG A 72 8.10 -4.68 -12.89
CA ARG A 72 8.76 -5.18 -11.68
C ARG A 72 8.83 -4.08 -10.61
N GLY A 73 7.66 -3.59 -10.24
CA GLY A 73 7.49 -2.64 -9.14
C GLY A 73 7.64 -3.29 -7.76
N GLU A 74 7.64 -2.44 -6.74
CA GLU A 74 7.57 -2.86 -5.35
C GLU A 74 6.27 -3.62 -5.05
N SER A 75 6.31 -4.46 -4.02
CA SER A 75 5.13 -5.09 -3.44
C SER A 75 4.52 -4.21 -2.35
N ILE A 76 3.29 -4.54 -1.95
CA ILE A 76 2.62 -3.89 -0.80
C ILE A 76 3.45 -4.11 0.47
N ALA A 77 4.05 -5.29 0.65
CA ALA A 77 4.96 -5.55 1.76
C ALA A 77 6.22 -4.67 1.74
N ASP A 78 6.79 -4.36 0.57
CA ASP A 78 7.95 -3.46 0.45
C ASP A 78 7.59 -2.04 0.92
N HIS A 79 6.43 -1.55 0.46
CA HIS A 79 5.86 -0.25 0.83
C HIS A 79 5.65 -0.15 2.35
N MET A 80 4.88 -1.07 2.93
CA MET A 80 4.60 -1.09 4.38
C MET A 80 5.87 -1.24 5.22
N PHE A 81 6.86 -2.02 4.74
CA PHE A 81 8.14 -2.16 5.42
C PHE A 81 8.89 -0.83 5.48
N ARG A 82 9.03 -0.12 4.35
CA ARG A 82 9.75 1.16 4.35
C ARG A 82 9.02 2.22 5.17
N MET A 83 7.69 2.27 5.12
CA MET A 83 6.89 3.13 6.03
C MET A 83 7.22 2.86 7.50
N SER A 84 7.29 1.59 7.89
CA SER A 84 7.58 1.19 9.28
C SER A 84 9.00 1.57 9.71
N ILE A 85 9.96 1.65 8.79
CA ILE A 85 11.30 2.16 9.08
C ILE A 85 11.29 3.69 9.21
N ILE A 86 10.51 4.39 8.39
CA ILE A 86 10.38 5.86 8.44
C ILE A 86 9.86 6.31 9.81
N THR A 87 8.91 5.60 10.42
CA THR A 87 8.39 5.95 11.76
C THR A 87 9.45 5.88 12.86
N LEU A 88 10.50 5.07 12.69
CA LEU A 88 11.62 5.00 13.64
C LEU A 88 12.49 6.27 13.61
N LEU A 89 12.36 7.10 12.58
CA LEU A 89 13.10 8.35 12.39
C LEU A 89 12.24 9.59 12.65
N THR A 90 11.13 9.43 13.40
CA THR A 90 10.25 10.53 13.78
C THR A 90 11.03 11.62 14.52
N PRO A 91 10.92 12.90 14.12
CA PRO A 91 11.66 13.98 14.75
C PRO A 91 11.19 14.20 16.19
N PRO A 92 12.07 14.64 17.11
CA PRO A 92 11.71 14.80 18.53
C PRO A 92 10.47 15.67 18.78
N SER A 93 10.22 16.69 17.95
CA SER A 93 9.03 17.55 18.06
C SER A 93 7.71 16.80 17.89
N LEU A 94 7.72 15.71 17.13
CA LEU A 94 6.54 14.89 16.87
C LEU A 94 6.55 13.61 17.73
N ALA A 95 7.71 12.99 17.91
CA ALA A 95 7.88 11.77 18.70
C ALA A 95 7.39 11.92 20.16
N ALA A 96 7.53 13.12 20.75
CA ALA A 96 7.05 13.40 22.10
C ALA A 96 5.51 13.37 22.24
N ARG A 97 4.77 13.32 21.14
CA ARG A 97 3.30 13.38 21.08
C ARG A 97 2.67 12.12 20.46
N LEU A 98 3.47 11.13 20.08
CA LEU A 98 3.02 9.94 19.37
C LEU A 98 3.34 8.67 20.16
N ASP A 99 2.44 7.69 20.09
CA ASP A 99 2.81 6.30 20.33
C ASP A 99 3.50 5.72 19.08
N LEU A 100 4.83 5.77 19.06
CA LEU A 100 5.64 5.27 17.93
C LEU A 100 5.50 3.76 17.69
N PRO A 101 5.49 2.89 18.72
CA PRO A 101 5.13 1.49 18.55
C PRO A 101 3.78 1.31 17.84
N ARG A 102 2.75 2.07 18.22
CA ARG A 102 1.43 2.01 17.56
C ARG A 102 1.48 2.50 16.12
N CYS A 103 2.15 3.62 15.83
CA CYS A 103 2.37 4.10 14.46
C CYS A 103 3.06 3.05 13.59
N THR A 104 4.09 2.40 14.12
CA THR A 104 4.85 1.37 13.40
C THR A 104 3.98 0.13 13.13
N LYS A 105 3.17 -0.30 14.10
CA LYS A 105 2.18 -1.38 13.88
C LYS A 105 1.16 -0.99 12.82
N MET A 106 0.67 0.25 12.85
CA MET A 106 -0.28 0.77 11.87
C MET A 106 0.29 0.75 10.45
N CYS A 107 1.54 1.17 10.25
CA CYS A 107 2.24 1.04 8.96
C CYS A 107 2.25 -0.41 8.44
N LEU A 108 2.44 -1.39 9.32
CA LEU A 108 2.46 -2.82 8.97
C LEU A 108 1.08 -3.42 8.67
N ILE A 109 -0.01 -2.73 9.03
CA ILE A 109 -1.38 -3.25 9.02
C ILE A 109 -2.29 -2.54 8.02
N HIS A 110 -2.06 -1.25 7.74
CA HIS A 110 -3.04 -0.41 7.05
C HIS A 110 -3.51 -0.97 5.69
N ASP A 111 -2.58 -1.46 4.85
CA ASP A 111 -2.88 -2.07 3.55
C ASP A 111 -3.04 -3.62 3.63
N MET A 112 -3.20 -4.20 4.82
CA MET A 112 -3.30 -5.66 4.97
C MET A 112 -4.55 -6.24 4.28
N ALA A 113 -5.60 -5.43 4.13
CA ALA A 113 -6.81 -5.78 3.38
C ALA A 113 -6.51 -6.07 1.90
N GLU A 114 -5.48 -5.45 1.33
CA GLU A 114 -5.08 -5.65 -0.07
C GLU A 114 -4.57 -7.07 -0.33
N SER A 115 -4.31 -7.87 0.71
CA SER A 115 -4.01 -9.31 0.58
C SER A 115 -5.13 -10.09 -0.13
N LEU A 116 -6.38 -9.64 -0.05
CA LEU A 116 -7.52 -10.20 -0.77
C LEU A 116 -8.15 -9.21 -1.76
N VAL A 117 -8.24 -7.94 -1.39
CA VAL A 117 -8.86 -6.90 -2.23
C VAL A 117 -8.01 -6.58 -3.47
N GLY A 118 -6.69 -6.68 -3.34
CA GLY A 118 -5.72 -6.19 -4.32
C GLY A 118 -5.50 -4.68 -4.27
N ASP A 119 -4.47 -4.27 -5.02
CA ASP A 119 -4.05 -2.90 -5.40
C ASP A 119 -5.11 -1.97 -6.03
N ILE A 120 -6.25 -1.69 -5.41
CA ILE A 120 -7.28 -0.85 -6.08
C ILE A 120 -6.84 0.62 -6.15
N THR A 121 -6.58 1.09 -7.37
CA THR A 121 -6.17 2.46 -7.67
C THR A 121 -7.36 3.35 -8.08
N PRO A 122 -7.19 4.70 -8.10
CA PRO A 122 -8.25 5.61 -8.51
C PRO A 122 -8.77 5.40 -9.94
N VAL A 123 -8.03 4.74 -10.83
CA VAL A 123 -8.43 4.55 -12.24
C VAL A 123 -9.21 3.26 -12.48
N ASP A 124 -9.29 2.37 -11.50
CA ASP A 124 -9.97 1.07 -11.63
C ASP A 124 -11.50 1.18 -11.59
N GLY A 125 -12.04 2.38 -11.32
CA GLY A 125 -13.47 2.65 -11.38
C GLY A 125 -14.31 1.98 -10.28
N VAL A 126 -13.66 1.37 -9.28
CA VAL A 126 -14.33 0.84 -8.09
C VAL A 126 -14.75 2.00 -7.20
N PRO A 127 -16.04 2.14 -6.86
CA PRO A 127 -16.49 3.21 -5.96
C PRO A 127 -15.81 3.10 -4.59
N LYS A 128 -15.49 4.24 -3.97
CA LYS A 128 -14.85 4.28 -2.64
C LYS A 128 -15.60 3.48 -1.57
N ALA A 129 -16.93 3.53 -1.60
CA ALA A 129 -17.77 2.76 -0.68
C ALA A 129 -17.64 1.24 -0.89
N GLU A 130 -17.49 0.80 -2.14
CA GLU A 130 -17.28 -0.61 -2.45
C GLU A 130 -15.86 -1.06 -2.06
N LYS A 131 -14.82 -0.26 -2.35
CA LYS A 131 -13.45 -0.52 -1.87
C LYS A 131 -13.44 -0.71 -0.35
N SER A 132 -13.98 0.26 0.38
CA SER A 132 -14.08 0.23 1.85
C SER A 132 -14.85 -1.01 2.34
N ARG A 133 -15.98 -1.37 1.71
CA ARG A 133 -16.73 -2.59 2.06
C ARG A 133 -15.87 -3.85 1.94
N ARG A 134 -15.14 -4.00 0.82
CA ARG A 134 -14.27 -5.17 0.57
C ARG A 134 -13.11 -5.24 1.57
N GLU A 135 -12.55 -4.09 1.91
CA GLU A 135 -11.45 -3.99 2.87
C GLU A 135 -11.91 -4.34 4.28
N THR A 136 -13.06 -3.80 4.71
CA THR A 136 -13.69 -4.18 5.98
C THR A 136 -14.00 -5.68 6.03
N GLU A 137 -14.57 -6.25 4.98
CA GLU A 137 -14.87 -7.70 4.93
C GLU A 137 -13.58 -8.55 5.04
N THR A 138 -12.50 -8.11 4.39
CA THR A 138 -11.18 -8.78 4.49
C THR A 138 -10.60 -8.71 5.89
N VAL A 139 -10.63 -7.53 6.52
CA VAL A 139 -10.09 -7.34 7.87
C VAL A 139 -10.90 -8.11 8.90
N SER A 140 -12.23 -8.13 8.78
CA SER A 140 -13.10 -8.99 9.61
C SER A 140 -12.79 -10.47 9.41
N PHE A 141 -12.57 -10.94 8.18
CA PHE A 141 -12.15 -12.32 7.95
C PHE A 141 -10.80 -12.62 8.65
N ILE A 142 -9.82 -11.73 8.55
CA ILE A 142 -8.53 -11.88 9.22
C ILE A 142 -8.71 -11.93 10.75
N SER A 143 -9.41 -10.94 11.32
CA SER A 143 -9.52 -10.78 12.77
C SER A 143 -10.42 -11.82 13.43
N GLU A 144 -11.56 -12.15 12.81
CA GLU A 144 -12.59 -13.01 13.38
C GLU A 144 -12.43 -14.48 12.97
N SER A 145 -11.93 -14.75 11.76
CA SER A 145 -11.80 -16.13 11.26
C SER A 145 -10.40 -16.69 11.40
N LEU A 146 -9.37 -16.01 10.89
CA LEU A 146 -7.99 -16.52 10.95
C LEU A 146 -7.34 -16.33 12.32
N LEU A 147 -7.67 -15.23 13.01
CA LEU A 147 -7.10 -14.88 14.30
C LEU A 147 -8.08 -14.98 15.47
N GLY A 148 -9.36 -15.28 15.22
CA GLY A 148 -10.42 -15.23 16.24
C GLY A 148 -10.22 -16.17 17.43
N ASN A 149 -9.60 -17.34 17.19
CA ASN A 149 -9.28 -18.32 18.23
C ASN A 149 -7.80 -18.30 18.66
N VAL A 150 -6.94 -17.57 17.93
CA VAL A 150 -5.50 -17.48 18.22
C VAL A 150 -5.30 -16.68 19.49
N TYR A 151 -4.76 -17.33 20.53
CA TYR A 151 -4.50 -16.72 21.84
C TYR A 151 -5.74 -15.98 22.42
N GLY A 152 -6.92 -16.56 22.24
CA GLY A 152 -8.18 -15.97 22.71
C GLY A 152 -8.69 -14.78 21.89
N GLY A 153 -8.21 -14.62 20.65
CA GLY A 153 -8.68 -13.58 19.71
C GLY A 153 -8.10 -12.19 19.95
N VAL A 154 -7.19 -12.04 20.93
CA VAL A 154 -6.57 -10.76 21.27
C VAL A 154 -5.81 -10.16 20.07
N PRO A 155 -4.97 -10.91 19.33
CA PRO A 155 -4.25 -10.34 18.19
C PRO A 155 -5.20 -9.87 17.06
N GLY A 156 -6.27 -10.61 16.81
CA GLY A 156 -7.27 -10.25 15.79
C GLY A 156 -7.96 -8.93 16.13
N LYS A 157 -8.36 -8.74 17.39
CA LYS A 157 -8.97 -7.49 17.87
C LYS A 157 -8.03 -6.30 17.77
N GLU A 158 -6.79 -6.45 18.22
CA GLU A 158 -5.78 -5.38 18.14
C GLU A 158 -5.52 -4.97 16.68
N LEU A 159 -5.43 -5.94 15.76
CA LEU A 159 -5.26 -5.67 14.33
C LEU A 159 -6.43 -4.86 13.77
N GLN A 160 -7.66 -5.27 14.05
CA GLN A 160 -8.86 -4.59 13.57
C GLN A 160 -8.98 -3.18 14.15
N GLU A 161 -8.67 -2.98 15.42
CA GLU A 161 -8.66 -1.66 16.07
C GLU A 161 -7.64 -0.71 15.44
N ILE A 162 -6.41 -1.19 15.18
CA ILE A 162 -5.36 -0.39 14.54
C ILE A 162 -5.72 -0.06 13.08
N TRP A 163 -6.26 -1.03 12.34
CA TRP A 163 -6.71 -0.82 10.96
C TRP A 163 -7.84 0.22 10.91
N GLN A 164 -8.84 0.09 11.78
CA GLN A 164 -9.96 1.05 11.82
C GLN A 164 -9.49 2.46 12.19
N GLU A 165 -8.55 2.60 13.13
CA GLU A 165 -7.99 3.90 13.48
C GLU A 165 -7.30 4.59 12.28
N TYR A 166 -6.59 3.82 11.44
CA TYR A 166 -6.02 4.35 10.20
C TYR A 166 -7.10 4.82 9.22
N GLU A 167 -8.14 4.02 9.02
CA GLU A 167 -9.25 4.33 8.11
C GLU A 167 -10.04 5.57 8.54
N ASP A 168 -10.27 5.73 9.85
CA ASP A 168 -10.93 6.90 10.42
C ASP A 168 -10.07 8.16 10.22
N GLY A 169 -8.74 8.02 10.37
CA GLY A 169 -7.80 9.10 10.05
C GLY A 169 -7.87 10.30 11.01
N GLU A 170 -8.41 10.10 12.20
CA GLU A 170 -8.72 11.17 13.17
C GLU A 170 -7.58 11.42 14.18
N THR A 171 -6.92 10.36 14.65
CA THR A 171 -5.88 10.42 15.67
C THR A 171 -4.59 11.04 15.13
N LEU A 172 -3.71 11.54 16.02
CA LEU A 172 -2.43 12.09 15.58
C LEU A 172 -1.55 10.99 14.95
N GLU A 173 -1.61 9.78 15.49
CA GLU A 173 -0.98 8.57 14.98
C GLU A 173 -1.46 8.25 13.56
N ALA A 174 -2.77 8.15 13.33
CA ALA A 174 -3.32 7.88 12.00
C ALA A 174 -2.94 8.98 11.01
N ARG A 175 -3.06 10.25 11.40
CA ARG A 175 -2.65 11.38 10.56
C ARG A 175 -1.17 11.34 10.21
N TYR A 176 -0.31 10.96 11.16
CA TYR A 176 1.12 10.78 10.92
C TYR A 176 1.39 9.63 9.95
N VAL A 177 0.75 8.47 10.14
CA VAL A 177 0.93 7.31 9.25
C VAL A 177 0.41 7.59 7.84
N HIS A 178 -0.70 8.31 7.70
CA HIS A 178 -1.20 8.83 6.42
C HIS A 178 -0.19 9.75 5.72
N ASP A 179 0.54 10.58 6.47
CA ASP A 179 1.58 11.44 5.91
C ASP A 179 2.84 10.63 5.54
N VAL A 180 3.18 9.61 6.33
CA VAL A 180 4.28 8.67 6.05
C VAL A 180 4.01 7.85 4.78
N ASP A 181 2.78 7.36 4.58
CA ASP A 181 2.34 6.68 3.34
C ASP A 181 2.62 7.56 2.10
N LYS A 182 2.14 8.81 2.13
CA LYS A 182 2.36 9.77 1.04
C LYS A 182 3.85 10.09 0.84
N MET A 183 4.61 10.19 1.93
CA MET A 183 6.05 10.41 1.87
C MET A 183 6.78 9.24 1.21
N GLU A 184 6.39 8.01 1.55
CA GLU A 184 6.94 6.78 1.00
C GLU A 184 6.67 6.69 -0.51
N LEU A 185 5.43 6.96 -0.94
CA LEU A 185 5.04 7.01 -2.35
C LEU A 185 5.89 8.03 -3.15
N LEU A 186 6.14 9.22 -2.58
CA LEU A 186 6.98 10.24 -3.21
C LEU A 186 8.44 9.79 -3.33
N LEU A 187 8.98 9.12 -2.31
CA LEU A 187 10.33 8.55 -2.35
C LEU A 187 10.43 7.53 -3.49
N GLN A 188 9.49 6.59 -3.55
CA GLN A 188 9.52 5.54 -4.57
C GLN A 188 9.40 6.12 -5.98
N MET A 189 8.52 7.11 -6.17
CA MET A 189 8.35 7.85 -7.40
C MET A 189 9.69 8.41 -7.87
N PHE A 190 10.38 9.18 -7.02
CA PHE A 190 11.64 9.80 -7.41
C PHE A 190 12.75 8.77 -7.68
N GLU A 191 12.82 7.69 -6.90
CA GLU A 191 13.79 6.62 -7.13
C GLU A 191 13.59 5.92 -8.48
N TYR A 192 12.34 5.70 -8.91
CA TYR A 192 12.04 5.13 -10.22
C TYR A 192 12.34 6.11 -11.36
N GLU A 193 12.04 7.40 -11.21
CA GLU A 193 12.46 8.42 -12.18
C GLU A 193 13.99 8.46 -12.32
N LYS A 194 14.71 8.40 -11.20
CA LYS A 194 16.18 8.41 -11.17
C LYS A 194 16.76 7.14 -11.82
N ARG A 195 16.19 5.97 -11.51
CA ARG A 195 16.64 4.68 -12.05
C ARG A 195 16.37 4.54 -13.55
N SER A 196 15.24 5.08 -14.01
CA SER A 196 14.92 5.18 -15.44
C SER A 196 15.66 6.31 -16.16
N ARG A 197 16.54 7.05 -15.46
CA ARG A 197 17.28 8.20 -16.00
C ARG A 197 16.37 9.26 -16.65
N GLY A 198 15.17 9.42 -16.09
CA GLY A 198 14.17 10.38 -16.56
C GLY A 198 13.29 9.90 -17.71
N GLU A 199 13.38 8.63 -18.12
CA GLU A 199 12.46 8.04 -19.11
C GLU A 199 11.05 7.84 -18.54
N ALA A 200 10.95 7.39 -17.28
CA ALA A 200 9.66 7.31 -16.60
C ALA A 200 9.25 8.71 -16.10
N ASN A 201 8.11 9.21 -16.58
CA ASN A 201 7.52 10.45 -16.09
C ASN A 201 6.43 10.14 -15.05
N LEU A 202 6.79 10.24 -13.77
CA LEU A 202 5.91 9.92 -12.66
C LEU A 202 5.37 11.18 -11.97
N SER A 203 5.37 12.33 -12.67
CA SER A 203 5.00 13.63 -12.11
C SER A 203 3.55 13.69 -11.60
N GLU A 204 2.67 12.79 -12.03
CA GLU A 204 1.29 12.63 -11.50
C GLU A 204 1.30 12.47 -9.98
N PHE A 205 2.23 11.67 -9.44
CA PHE A 205 2.29 11.37 -8.01
C PHE A 205 2.74 12.57 -7.17
N VAL A 206 3.36 13.59 -7.75
CA VAL A 206 3.74 14.83 -7.02
C VAL A 206 2.50 15.48 -6.39
N TYR A 207 1.31 15.26 -6.95
CA TYR A 207 0.06 15.75 -6.37
C TYR A 207 -0.14 15.37 -4.90
N VAL A 208 0.29 14.17 -4.50
CA VAL A 208 0.08 13.66 -3.13
C VAL A 208 0.83 14.49 -2.08
N SER A 209 1.89 15.21 -2.48
CA SER A 209 2.61 16.11 -1.56
C SER A 209 1.72 17.26 -1.06
N THR A 210 0.67 17.61 -1.82
CA THR A 210 -0.31 18.64 -1.41
C THR A 210 -1.28 18.15 -0.34
N LYS A 211 -1.33 16.82 -0.10
CA LYS A 211 -2.19 16.17 0.87
C LYS A 211 -1.48 15.82 2.18
N ILE A 212 -0.17 16.06 2.26
CA ILE A 212 0.59 15.92 3.52
C ILE A 212 0.17 17.06 4.45
N GLU A 213 -0.04 16.77 5.73
CA GLU A 213 -0.61 17.72 6.70
C GLU A 213 0.41 18.26 7.70
N LEU A 214 1.16 17.36 8.33
CA LEU A 214 2.06 17.63 9.44
C LEU A 214 3.27 18.44 8.95
N PRO A 215 3.63 19.54 9.64
CA PRO A 215 4.77 20.37 9.25
C PRO A 215 6.07 19.59 9.13
N GLU A 216 6.29 18.62 10.02
CA GLU A 216 7.47 17.77 10.03
C GLU A 216 7.61 16.95 8.75
N VAL A 217 6.53 16.30 8.30
CA VAL A 217 6.54 15.48 7.07
C VAL A 217 6.55 16.37 5.82
N LYS A 218 5.90 17.55 5.87
CA LYS A 218 6.02 18.55 4.79
C LYS A 218 7.46 18.98 4.56
N ALA A 219 8.26 19.10 5.61
CA ALA A 219 9.68 19.45 5.48
C ALA A 219 10.45 18.35 4.71
N TRP A 220 10.22 17.08 5.03
CA TRP A 220 10.80 15.95 4.30
C TRP A 220 10.37 15.93 2.82
N ALA A 221 9.07 16.12 2.56
CA ALA A 221 8.57 16.17 1.20
C ALA A 221 9.17 17.34 0.41
N ALA A 222 9.32 18.52 1.02
CA ALA A 222 9.94 19.67 0.38
C ALA A 222 11.42 19.42 0.02
N GLU A 223 12.17 18.75 0.91
CA GLU A 223 13.56 18.36 0.65
C GLU A 223 13.67 17.40 -0.54
N LEU A 224 12.85 16.36 -0.56
CA LEU A 224 12.79 15.39 -1.66
C LEU A 224 12.41 16.07 -2.98
N LEU A 225 11.40 16.95 -2.98
CA LEU A 225 10.98 17.67 -4.19
C LEU A 225 12.07 18.62 -4.70
N ALA A 226 12.88 19.19 -3.81
CA ALA A 226 14.06 19.96 -4.20
C ALA A 226 15.14 19.07 -4.82
N GLU A 227 15.37 17.85 -4.30
CA GLU A 227 16.27 16.87 -4.93
C GLU A 227 15.79 16.49 -6.33
N ARG A 228 14.51 16.16 -6.46
CA ARG A 228 13.86 15.85 -7.73
C ARG A 228 14.01 17.00 -8.75
N ALA A 229 13.78 18.24 -8.32
CA ALA A 229 13.93 19.40 -9.20
C ALA A 229 15.38 19.56 -9.72
N ARG A 230 16.40 19.30 -8.88
CA ARG A 230 17.80 19.31 -9.30
C ARG A 230 18.10 18.21 -10.33
N PHE A 231 17.57 17.00 -10.12
CA PHE A 231 17.71 15.89 -11.05
C PHE A 231 17.17 16.24 -12.44
N TRP A 232 15.92 16.72 -12.54
CA TRP A 232 15.30 17.06 -13.82
C TRP A 232 15.99 18.23 -14.54
N LYS A 233 16.45 19.24 -13.80
CA LYS A 233 17.28 20.32 -14.36
C LYS A 233 18.58 19.79 -14.97
N GLY A 234 19.21 18.79 -14.33
CA GLY A 234 20.43 18.14 -14.83
C GLY A 234 20.22 17.33 -16.12
N GLN A 235 19.00 16.85 -16.38
CA GLN A 235 18.64 16.12 -17.61
C GLN A 235 18.32 17.05 -18.79
N GLY A 236 18.46 18.37 -18.65
CA GLY A 236 18.09 19.34 -19.68
C GLY A 236 16.58 19.49 -19.89
N GLY A 237 15.77 18.91 -19.00
CA GLY A 237 14.31 19.04 -19.01
C GLY A 237 13.84 20.19 -18.12
N GLU A 238 12.67 20.77 -18.44
CA GLU A 238 11.93 21.59 -17.48
C GLU A 238 11.55 20.73 -16.26
N VAL A 239 11.52 21.34 -15.07
CA VAL A 239 10.98 20.68 -13.87
C VAL A 239 9.51 20.38 -14.16
N ARG A 240 9.20 19.12 -14.49
CA ARG A 240 7.83 18.64 -14.68
C ARG A 240 7.16 18.66 -13.32
N GLY A 241 6.43 19.74 -13.05
CA GLY A 241 5.83 20.06 -11.75
C GLY A 241 4.33 19.81 -11.67
N VAL A 242 3.78 20.12 -10.50
CA VAL A 242 2.37 20.00 -10.07
C VAL A 242 1.35 20.66 -11.03
N LYS A 243 1.79 21.56 -11.92
CA LYS A 243 0.99 22.20 -12.98
C LYS A 243 0.91 21.38 -14.28
N GLY A 244 0.94 20.06 -14.16
CA GLY A 244 0.64 19.10 -15.22
C GLY A 244 -0.28 18.01 -14.69
N SER A 245 -1.24 18.37 -13.83
CA SER A 245 -2.25 17.44 -13.35
C SER A 245 -3.05 16.90 -14.54
N VAL A 246 -2.78 15.62 -14.81
CA VAL A 246 -3.61 14.65 -15.52
C VAL A 246 -3.77 14.84 -17.04
N ALA A 247 -3.04 14.02 -17.79
CA ALA A 247 -3.67 13.18 -18.80
C ALA A 247 -3.51 11.75 -18.24
N VAL A 248 -4.52 11.02 -17.75
CA VAL A 248 -5.92 10.82 -18.17
C VAL A 248 -6.71 10.37 -16.92
N GLY A 249 -7.76 11.12 -16.53
CA GLY A 249 -8.66 10.83 -15.40
C GLY A 249 -9.29 12.10 -14.79
N PRO A 250 -10.54 12.10 -14.28
CA PRO A 250 -11.12 13.30 -13.70
C PRO A 250 -10.44 13.60 -12.36
N LYS A 251 -9.79 14.77 -12.22
CA LYS A 251 -9.22 15.29 -10.95
C LYS A 251 -10.14 15.08 -9.74
N ALA A 252 -11.46 15.14 -9.94
CA ALA A 252 -12.49 14.86 -8.94
C ALA A 252 -12.39 13.46 -8.32
N GLN A 253 -12.07 12.42 -9.10
CA GLN A 253 -11.94 11.04 -8.62
C GLN A 253 -10.69 10.86 -7.75
N GLN A 254 -9.58 11.51 -8.11
CA GLN A 254 -8.36 11.53 -7.30
C GLN A 254 -8.57 12.34 -6.01
N ASP A 255 -9.30 13.45 -6.07
CA ASP A 255 -9.68 14.23 -4.89
C ASP A 255 -10.60 13.44 -3.95
N GLU A 256 -11.58 12.71 -4.49
CA GLU A 256 -12.46 11.85 -3.69
C GLU A 256 -11.66 10.71 -3.01
N TYR A 257 -10.75 10.07 -3.75
CA TYR A 257 -9.86 9.04 -3.21
C TYR A 257 -9.05 9.55 -2.01
N TYR A 258 -8.35 10.69 -2.17
CA TYR A 258 -7.53 11.28 -1.11
C TYR A 258 -8.29 12.19 -0.13
N SER A 259 -9.59 12.40 -0.30
CA SER A 259 -10.40 13.18 0.64
C SER A 259 -10.70 12.34 1.88
N ARG A 260 -10.35 12.85 3.06
CA ARG A 260 -10.82 12.26 4.33
C ARG A 260 -12.32 12.54 4.48
N LYS A 261 -13.10 11.60 5.01
CA LYS A 261 -14.48 11.88 5.40
C LYS A 261 -14.47 13.01 6.45
N LYS A 262 -15.46 13.90 6.34
CA LYS A 262 -15.94 14.71 7.46
C LYS A 262 -17.07 13.95 8.14
#